data_AF-A0A6H9L7H9-F1
#
_entry.id   AF-A0A6H9L7H9-F1
#
_cell.length_a   1.000
_cell.length_b   1.000
_cell.length_c   1.000
_cell.angle_alpha   90.00
_cell.angle_beta   90.00
_cell.angle_gamma   90.00
#
_symmetry.space_group_name_H-M   'P 1'
#
loop_
_entity.id
_entity.type
_entity.pdbx_description
1 polymer ?
#
loop_
_entity_poly.entity_id
_entity_poly.type
_entity_poly.pdbx_seq_one_letter_code
_entity_poly.pdbx_strand_id
1 'polypeptide(L)'
;MKLIKYILTAALLPLIAIPAFGAPTVEGEWILKRVDEKIKLTLIIEDDNQRSHSMNSTYWLVEEDFTGLKFNSTQPFKLNRSAGTIDFTGKLNGTRGIGYFVFTPNTEFKNYLKSLGRKQPEDREFLLLCIGNIDKKYIEEMGTLGYKNISTQQLVSCAIFKVTTKFVRQIHAAGFKDISLEKLISFRIHGINNDFIKSFKSAGYDDFSADKLLELKIHGVTPQYIEKMRKAGFEDLSLSRLTEFKIHGVDSEFAAEIEKMGFKDLSSSRLVELRIHGVTPEYIKSIRKEFGDISLSRMVEFKIHGVTPEFVESIAQLGFKDLQPSKLVELRIHGVTAEYIRSFRKEFGDMPLSKMIEFKIHGVSPEFANKILAMGFEDVNPSRLVELRIHRVDADYIEEIRATGLKDITLRQLIEFRIHRVDADYVRYIQRARNDKNVSAKKIIRFKIADF
;
A
#
# COMPACT_ATOMS: atom_id res chain seq x y z
N MET A 1 -72.76 -26.04 21.88
CA MET A 1 -71.74 -25.79 22.90
C MET A 1 -71.43 -27.11 23.60
N LYS A 2 -70.15 -27.53 23.57
CA LYS A 2 -69.51 -28.65 24.31
C LYS A 2 -69.79 -30.13 23.94
N LEU A 3 -68.64 -30.82 23.78
CA LEU A 3 -68.25 -32.22 24.03
C LEU A 3 -68.74 -33.35 23.11
N ILE A 4 -67.77 -34.00 22.42
CA ILE A 4 -67.72 -35.45 22.22
C ILE A 4 -66.27 -35.93 22.40
N LYS A 5 -66.09 -36.93 23.28
CA LYS A 5 -64.86 -37.72 23.55
C LYS A 5 -64.69 -38.83 22.50
N TYR A 6 -63.47 -39.15 22.07
CA TYR A 6 -63.03 -40.49 21.64
C TYR A 6 -61.50 -40.58 21.84
N ILE A 7 -61.02 -41.29 22.88
CA ILE A 7 -60.49 -42.67 22.91
C ILE A 7 -59.18 -42.84 22.11
N LEU A 8 -58.10 -43.06 22.88
CA LEU A 8 -56.79 -43.50 22.44
C LEU A 8 -56.84 -44.84 21.72
N THR A 9 -56.13 -44.95 20.59
CA THR A 9 -55.51 -46.20 20.15
C THR A 9 -54.04 -45.93 19.90
N ALA A 10 -53.19 -46.60 20.68
CA ALA A 10 -51.75 -46.58 20.55
C ALA A 10 -51.33 -47.51 19.41
N ALA A 11 -50.64 -46.96 18.39
CA ALA A 11 -49.90 -47.74 17.42
C ALA A 11 -48.41 -47.59 17.74
N LEU A 12 -47.82 -48.66 18.30
CA LEU A 12 -46.38 -48.84 18.43
C LEU A 12 -45.75 -48.85 17.02
N LEU A 13 -44.93 -47.85 16.71
CA LEU A 13 -43.93 -47.95 15.66
C LEU A 13 -42.69 -48.66 16.24
N PRO A 14 -42.06 -49.59 15.50
CA PRO A 14 -40.88 -50.28 15.99
C PRO A 14 -39.74 -49.26 16.13
N LEU A 15 -39.23 -49.17 17.35
CA LEU A 15 -37.99 -48.48 17.68
C LEU A 15 -36.85 -49.26 16.98
N ILE A 16 -36.48 -48.83 15.76
CA ILE A 16 -35.21 -49.25 15.19
C ILE A 16 -34.14 -48.68 16.12
N ALA A 17 -33.47 -49.56 16.85
CA ALA A 17 -32.30 -49.21 17.64
C ALA A 17 -31.26 -48.62 16.68
N ILE A 18 -31.19 -47.29 16.65
CA ILE A 18 -30.05 -46.59 16.09
C ILE A 18 -28.88 -47.00 16.99
N PRO A 19 -27.83 -47.66 16.47
CA PRO A 19 -26.63 -47.89 17.27
C PRO A 19 -26.21 -46.53 17.80
N ALA A 20 -25.88 -46.44 19.09
CA ALA A 20 -25.25 -45.26 19.65
C ALA A 20 -23.87 -45.09 19.00
N PHE A 21 -23.86 -44.57 17.78
CA PHE A 21 -22.69 -43.96 17.17
C PHE A 21 -22.39 -42.74 18.01
N GLY A 22 -21.11 -42.56 18.39
CA GLY A 22 -20.67 -41.31 19.01
C GLY A 22 -21.21 -40.14 18.18
N ALA A 23 -21.67 -39.08 18.87
CA ALA A 23 -22.33 -37.94 18.23
C ALA A 23 -21.57 -37.52 16.96
N PRO A 24 -22.28 -37.25 15.84
CA PRO A 24 -21.63 -36.76 14.64
C PRO A 24 -20.86 -35.48 14.97
N THR A 25 -19.58 -35.43 14.57
CA THR A 25 -18.67 -34.40 15.09
C THR A 25 -18.56 -33.17 14.19
N VAL A 26 -19.02 -33.26 12.93
CA VAL A 26 -19.25 -32.10 12.07
C VAL A 26 -20.55 -32.33 11.28
N GLU A 27 -21.51 -31.45 11.47
CA GLU A 27 -22.78 -31.45 10.76
C GLU A 27 -23.16 -30.04 10.31
N GLY A 28 -24.18 -29.94 9.47
CA GLY A 28 -24.68 -28.67 9.01
C GLY A 28 -25.64 -28.80 7.84
N GLU A 29 -25.83 -27.70 7.13
CA GLU A 29 -26.70 -27.65 5.96
C GLU A 29 -25.89 -27.74 4.67
N TRP A 30 -26.52 -28.23 3.61
CA TRP A 30 -25.95 -28.21 2.27
C TRP A 30 -26.91 -27.61 1.26
N ILE A 31 -26.32 -26.98 0.26
CA ILE A 31 -27.00 -26.55 -0.96
C ILE A 31 -26.23 -27.15 -2.13
N LEU A 32 -26.93 -27.84 -3.03
CA LEU A 32 -26.36 -28.46 -4.21
C LEU A 32 -27.00 -27.86 -5.46
N LYS A 33 -26.19 -27.56 -6.47
CA LYS A 33 -26.67 -27.22 -7.81
C LYS A 33 -25.86 -27.95 -8.88
N ARG A 34 -26.53 -28.65 -9.80
CA ARG A 34 -25.94 -29.14 -11.04
C ARG A 34 -25.76 -27.97 -12.02
N VAL A 35 -24.55 -27.81 -12.53
CA VAL A 35 -24.19 -26.86 -13.58
C VAL A 35 -23.42 -27.65 -14.62
N ASP A 36 -24.06 -27.91 -15.76
CA ASP A 36 -23.57 -28.81 -16.79
C ASP A 36 -23.25 -30.21 -16.20
N GLU A 37 -21.99 -30.64 -16.32
CA GLU A 37 -21.47 -31.92 -15.79
C GLU A 37 -20.90 -31.80 -14.37
N LYS A 38 -21.01 -30.63 -13.73
CA LYS A 38 -20.42 -30.38 -12.41
C LYS A 38 -21.48 -30.16 -11.33
N ILE A 39 -21.11 -30.54 -10.12
CA ILE A 39 -21.87 -30.31 -8.91
C ILE A 39 -21.23 -29.15 -8.13
N LYS A 40 -21.98 -28.05 -8.01
CA LYS A 40 -21.67 -26.96 -7.08
C LYS A 40 -22.29 -27.32 -5.72
N LEU A 41 -21.46 -27.75 -4.77
CA LEU A 41 -21.86 -28.10 -3.41
C LEU A 41 -21.44 -26.98 -2.46
N THR A 42 -22.37 -26.36 -1.76
CA THR A 42 -22.10 -25.46 -0.64
C THR A 42 -22.41 -26.19 0.66
N LEU A 43 -21.44 -26.24 1.58
CA LEU A 43 -21.65 -26.68 2.95
C LEU A 43 -21.73 -25.45 3.85
N ILE A 44 -22.69 -25.44 4.76
CA ILE A 44 -22.94 -24.39 5.74
C ILE A 44 -22.79 -25.03 7.11
N ILE A 45 -21.78 -24.58 7.87
CA ILE A 45 -21.51 -25.06 9.22
C ILE A 45 -21.66 -23.86 10.15
N GLU A 46 -22.50 -23.99 11.17
CA GLU A 46 -22.65 -22.99 12.23
C GLU A 46 -21.52 -23.13 13.25
N ASP A 47 -20.99 -22.01 13.72
CA ASP A 47 -20.02 -21.98 14.82
C ASP A 47 -20.80 -21.75 16.13
N ASP A 48 -20.60 -22.61 17.14
CA ASP A 48 -21.31 -22.57 18.42
C ASP A 48 -20.98 -21.31 19.26
N ASN A 49 -19.98 -20.52 18.86
CA ASN A 49 -19.67 -19.26 19.51
C ASN A 49 -20.72 -18.20 19.16
N GLN A 50 -21.31 -17.57 20.19
CA GLN A 50 -22.48 -16.64 20.17
C GLN A 50 -22.36 -15.35 19.33
N ARG A 51 -21.66 -15.34 18.21
CA ARG A 51 -21.69 -14.30 17.18
C ARG A 51 -21.99 -14.98 15.85
N SER A 52 -23.20 -14.76 15.36
CA SER A 52 -23.80 -15.27 14.10
C SER A 52 -22.84 -15.20 12.90
N HIS A 53 -21.90 -16.14 12.81
CA HIS A 53 -21.01 -16.35 11.69
C HIS A 53 -21.17 -17.80 11.26
N SER A 54 -21.99 -18.02 10.23
CA SER A 54 -21.98 -19.30 9.52
C SER A 54 -20.84 -19.29 8.52
N MET A 55 -20.04 -20.37 8.51
CA MET A 55 -19.04 -20.57 7.48
C MET A 55 -19.70 -21.31 6.32
N ASN A 56 -19.86 -20.63 5.19
CA ASN A 56 -20.28 -21.27 3.95
C ASN A 56 -19.06 -21.52 3.04
N SER A 57 -18.90 -22.75 2.58
CA SER A 57 -17.81 -23.13 1.67
C SER A 57 -18.36 -23.83 0.45
N THR A 58 -18.00 -23.33 -0.73
CA THR A 58 -18.44 -23.89 -2.01
C THR A 58 -17.34 -24.71 -2.68
N TYR A 59 -17.71 -25.92 -3.07
CA TYR A 59 -16.87 -26.89 -3.73
C TYR A 59 -17.45 -27.27 -5.09
N TRP A 60 -16.57 -27.63 -6.01
CA TRP A 60 -16.93 -28.12 -7.34
C TRP A 60 -16.50 -29.58 -7.42
N LEU A 61 -17.47 -30.47 -7.54
CA LEU A 61 -17.34 -31.92 -7.57
C LEU A 61 -17.99 -32.46 -8.86
N VAL A 62 -17.87 -33.75 -9.12
CA VAL A 62 -18.56 -34.43 -10.22
C VAL A 62 -19.63 -35.38 -9.68
N GLU A 63 -20.57 -35.82 -10.51
CA GLU A 63 -21.67 -36.70 -10.04
C GLU A 63 -21.16 -38.05 -9.56
N GLU A 64 -20.11 -38.55 -10.18
CA GLU A 64 -19.46 -39.82 -9.88
C GLU A 64 -18.76 -39.82 -8.51
N ASP A 65 -18.51 -38.65 -7.92
CA ASP A 65 -18.03 -38.54 -6.54
C ASP A 65 -19.08 -39.05 -5.54
N PHE A 66 -20.36 -39.02 -5.90
CA PHE A 66 -21.46 -39.33 -4.99
C PHE A 66 -22.02 -40.73 -5.20
N THR A 67 -22.19 -41.45 -4.10
CA THR A 67 -22.94 -42.71 -4.08
C THR A 67 -24.42 -42.42 -3.84
N GLY A 68 -25.27 -42.81 -4.78
CA GLY A 68 -26.73 -42.70 -4.63
C GLY A 68 -27.34 -41.33 -4.96
N LEU A 69 -26.55 -40.37 -5.47
CA LEU A 69 -27.08 -39.07 -5.90
C LEU A 69 -28.07 -39.25 -7.06
N LYS A 70 -29.32 -38.86 -6.83
CA LYS A 70 -30.40 -38.88 -7.84
C LYS A 70 -31.20 -37.59 -7.75
N PHE A 71 -31.34 -36.89 -8.87
CA PHE A 71 -32.19 -35.69 -8.94
C PHE A 71 -33.68 -36.06 -8.95
N ASN A 72 -34.53 -35.13 -8.54
CA ASN A 72 -35.98 -35.35 -8.33
C ASN A 72 -36.26 -36.47 -7.31
N SER A 73 -35.47 -36.51 -6.24
CA SER A 73 -35.49 -37.54 -5.21
C SER A 73 -35.32 -36.93 -3.82
N THR A 74 -35.83 -37.64 -2.82
CA THR A 74 -35.56 -37.39 -1.39
C THR A 74 -34.69 -38.50 -0.77
N GLN A 75 -34.18 -39.43 -1.59
CA GLN A 75 -33.31 -40.49 -1.10
C GLN A 75 -31.98 -39.91 -0.60
N PRO A 76 -31.48 -40.36 0.56
CA PRO A 76 -30.15 -40.00 1.02
C PRO A 76 -29.07 -40.41 0.00
N PHE A 77 -28.01 -39.63 -0.06
CA PHE A 77 -26.83 -39.92 -0.88
C PHE A 77 -25.56 -39.61 -0.07
N LYS A 78 -24.40 -40.08 -0.54
CA LYS A 78 -23.16 -39.97 0.22
C LYS A 78 -21.99 -39.50 -0.63
N LEU A 79 -21.03 -38.82 -0.02
CA LEU A 79 -19.66 -38.67 -0.53
C LEU A 79 -18.76 -39.59 0.30
N ASN A 80 -18.28 -40.68 -0.30
CA ASN A 80 -17.43 -41.67 0.37
C ASN A 80 -15.99 -41.53 -0.11
N ARG A 81 -15.07 -41.11 0.77
CA ARG A 81 -13.64 -40.96 0.46
C ARG A 81 -12.78 -41.46 1.61
N SER A 82 -11.48 -41.61 1.36
CA SER A 82 -10.57 -42.18 2.36
C SER A 82 -10.56 -41.42 3.68
N ALA A 83 -10.71 -40.09 3.68
CA ALA A 83 -10.70 -39.31 4.91
C ALA A 83 -12.00 -39.39 5.74
N GLY A 84 -13.10 -39.87 5.14
CA GLY A 84 -14.39 -39.99 5.82
C GLY A 84 -15.57 -40.04 4.86
N THR A 85 -16.76 -40.15 5.44
CA THR A 85 -18.03 -40.16 4.71
C THR A 85 -18.83 -38.92 5.07
N ILE A 86 -19.37 -38.25 4.06
CA ILE A 86 -20.42 -37.25 4.24
C ILE A 86 -21.75 -37.90 3.84
N ASP A 87 -22.65 -38.02 4.80
CA ASP A 87 -24.04 -38.45 4.59
C ASP A 87 -24.91 -37.24 4.34
N PHE A 88 -25.64 -37.23 3.22
CA PHE A 88 -26.55 -36.14 2.85
C PHE A 88 -28.00 -36.62 2.91
N THR A 89 -28.83 -35.87 3.62
CA THR A 89 -30.29 -36.03 3.64
C THR A 89 -30.95 -34.73 3.18
N GLY A 90 -32.11 -34.81 2.53
CA GLY A 90 -32.80 -33.63 2.01
C GLY A 90 -33.59 -33.91 0.74
N LYS A 91 -33.82 -32.85 -0.04
CA LYS A 91 -34.63 -32.93 -1.27
C LYS A 91 -33.86 -32.32 -2.44
N LEU A 92 -33.82 -33.05 -3.55
CA LEU A 92 -33.31 -32.58 -4.84
C LEU A 92 -34.48 -32.40 -5.81
N ASN A 93 -34.71 -31.19 -6.31
CA ASN A 93 -35.73 -30.85 -7.30
C ASN A 93 -35.10 -30.18 -8.53
N GLY A 94 -35.37 -30.73 -9.71
CA GLY A 94 -34.72 -30.29 -10.95
C GLY A 94 -33.21 -30.42 -10.83
N THR A 95 -32.48 -29.30 -10.95
CA THR A 95 -31.01 -29.26 -10.84
C THR A 95 -30.51 -28.76 -9.49
N ARG A 96 -31.38 -28.58 -8.49
CA ARG A 96 -31.02 -28.01 -7.19
C ARG A 96 -31.42 -28.95 -6.06
N GLY A 97 -30.73 -28.85 -4.93
CA GLY A 97 -31.17 -29.49 -3.70
C GLY A 97 -30.68 -28.75 -2.47
N ILE A 98 -31.35 -29.05 -1.36
CA ILE A 98 -31.02 -28.54 -0.03
C ILE A 98 -31.28 -29.64 1.01
N GLY A 99 -30.59 -29.56 2.14
CA GLY A 99 -30.85 -30.40 3.29
C GLY A 99 -29.72 -30.36 4.32
N TYR A 100 -29.61 -31.45 5.09
CA TYR A 100 -28.62 -31.60 6.15
C TYR A 100 -27.56 -32.62 5.79
N PHE A 101 -26.34 -32.39 6.28
CA PHE A 101 -25.25 -33.33 6.16
C PHE A 101 -24.65 -33.66 7.52
N VAL A 102 -24.09 -34.86 7.61
CA VAL A 102 -23.30 -35.34 8.73
C VAL A 102 -21.98 -35.88 8.18
N PHE A 103 -20.86 -35.48 8.75
CA PHE A 103 -19.55 -36.01 8.41
C PHE A 103 -19.03 -36.95 9.49
N THR A 104 -18.57 -38.13 9.07
CA THR A 104 -17.92 -39.13 9.92
C THR A 104 -16.48 -39.38 9.45
N PRO A 105 -15.45 -39.03 10.23
CA PRO A 105 -14.07 -39.35 9.91
C PRO A 105 -13.82 -40.85 9.76
N ASN A 106 -12.96 -41.25 8.83
CA ASN A 106 -12.58 -42.66 8.65
C ASN A 106 -11.44 -43.05 9.62
N THR A 107 -11.69 -44.01 10.50
CA THR A 107 -10.73 -44.50 11.50
C THR A 107 -9.48 -45.14 10.88
N GLU A 108 -9.60 -45.85 9.76
CA GLU A 108 -8.45 -46.47 9.09
C GLU A 108 -7.50 -45.41 8.53
N PHE A 109 -8.04 -44.36 7.91
CA PHE A 109 -7.23 -43.26 7.40
C PHE A 109 -6.63 -42.42 8.53
N LYS A 110 -7.37 -42.22 9.63
CA LYS A 110 -6.83 -41.62 10.86
C LYS A 110 -5.62 -42.40 11.40
N ASN A 111 -5.74 -43.73 11.47
CA ASN A 111 -4.64 -44.62 11.86
C ASN A 111 -3.47 -44.59 10.86
N TYR A 112 -3.74 -44.48 9.57
CA TYR A 112 -2.71 -44.32 8.55
C TYR A 112 -1.95 -43.00 8.68
N LEU A 113 -2.61 -41.87 8.92
CA LEU A 113 -1.91 -40.60 9.18
C LEU A 113 -1.07 -40.68 10.46
N LYS A 114 -1.57 -41.37 11.49
CA LYS A 114 -0.84 -41.61 12.74
C LYS A 114 0.40 -42.48 12.53
N SER A 115 0.33 -43.53 11.70
CA SER A 115 1.47 -44.41 11.42
C SER A 115 2.58 -43.71 10.65
N LEU A 116 2.26 -42.62 9.93
CA LEU A 116 3.22 -41.73 9.29
C LEU A 116 3.77 -40.65 10.24
N GLY A 117 3.49 -40.75 11.54
CA GLY A 117 3.99 -39.83 12.57
C GLY A 117 3.36 -38.44 12.54
N ARG A 118 2.23 -38.25 11.85
CA ARG A 118 1.60 -36.93 11.70
C ARG A 118 0.68 -36.60 12.87
N LYS A 119 0.64 -35.31 13.24
CA LYS A 119 -0.35 -34.77 14.17
C LYS A 119 -1.75 -35.10 13.64
N GLN A 120 -2.62 -35.59 14.51
CA GLN A 120 -3.98 -35.94 14.12
C GLN A 120 -4.77 -34.68 13.73
N PRO A 121 -5.41 -34.66 12.56
CA PRO A 121 -6.32 -33.58 12.22
C PRO A 121 -7.53 -33.56 13.17
N GLU A 122 -8.08 -32.38 13.38
CA GLU A 122 -9.41 -32.22 13.96
C GLU A 122 -10.49 -32.70 12.97
N ASP A 123 -11.70 -32.99 13.44
CA ASP A 123 -12.74 -33.58 12.57
C ASP A 123 -13.14 -32.65 11.43
N ARG A 124 -13.08 -31.33 11.66
CA ARG A 124 -13.25 -30.32 10.60
C ARG A 124 -12.12 -30.35 9.57
N GLU A 125 -10.88 -30.61 9.98
CA GLU A 125 -9.76 -30.79 9.06
C GLU A 125 -9.93 -32.09 8.26
N PHE A 126 -10.41 -33.17 8.88
CA PHE A 126 -10.78 -34.40 8.16
C PHE A 126 -11.87 -34.17 7.11
N LEU A 127 -12.86 -33.33 7.39
CA LEU A 127 -13.86 -32.93 6.39
C LEU A 127 -13.19 -32.24 5.19
N LEU A 128 -12.25 -31.33 5.42
CA LEU A 128 -11.51 -30.66 4.36
C LEU A 128 -10.65 -31.65 3.54
N LEU A 129 -9.97 -32.58 4.21
CA LEU A 129 -9.22 -33.66 3.53
C LEU A 129 -10.15 -34.54 2.68
N CYS A 130 -11.36 -34.85 3.17
CA CYS A 130 -12.38 -35.59 2.43
C CYS A 130 -12.83 -34.83 1.18
N ILE A 131 -13.25 -33.56 1.34
CA ILE A 131 -13.67 -32.71 0.22
C ILE A 131 -12.54 -32.47 -0.79
N GLY A 132 -11.30 -32.34 -0.33
CA GLY A 132 -10.10 -32.20 -1.17
C GLY A 132 -9.62 -33.50 -1.82
N ASN A 133 -10.27 -34.64 -1.53
CA ASN A 133 -9.87 -35.97 -1.97
C ASN A 133 -8.41 -36.32 -1.63
N ILE A 134 -7.99 -36.01 -0.40
CA ILE A 134 -6.67 -36.38 0.11
C ILE A 134 -6.75 -37.82 0.64
N ASP A 135 -6.26 -38.76 -0.17
CA ASP A 135 -6.22 -40.19 0.15
C ASP A 135 -4.76 -40.70 0.30
N LYS A 136 -4.63 -41.99 0.59
CA LYS A 136 -3.32 -42.66 0.69
C LYS A 136 -2.54 -42.54 -0.61
N LYS A 137 -3.21 -42.70 -1.75
CA LYS A 137 -2.60 -42.61 -3.09
C LYS A 137 -2.05 -41.21 -3.36
N TYR A 138 -2.77 -40.16 -3.00
CA TYR A 138 -2.32 -38.77 -3.10
C TYR A 138 -1.03 -38.55 -2.30
N ILE A 139 -0.99 -39.00 -1.04
CA ILE A 139 0.18 -38.84 -0.18
C ILE A 139 1.39 -39.59 -0.75
N GLU A 140 1.19 -40.82 -1.24
CA GLU A 140 2.23 -41.62 -1.89
C GLU A 140 2.73 -40.97 -3.18
N GLU A 141 1.83 -40.50 -4.05
CA GLU A 141 2.17 -39.77 -5.28
C GLU A 141 2.90 -38.46 -4.99
N MET A 142 2.51 -37.70 -3.96
CA MET A 142 3.26 -36.52 -3.56
C MET A 142 4.68 -36.89 -3.09
N GLY A 143 4.83 -38.01 -2.39
CA GLY A 143 6.14 -38.55 -2.01
C GLY A 143 7.01 -38.94 -3.21
N THR A 144 6.44 -39.54 -4.26
CA THR A 144 7.17 -39.85 -5.50
C THR A 144 7.54 -38.60 -6.30
N LEU A 145 6.75 -37.53 -6.16
CA LEU A 145 7.05 -36.19 -6.68
C LEU A 145 8.05 -35.41 -5.79
N GLY A 146 8.63 -36.01 -4.75
CA GLY A 146 9.67 -35.42 -3.92
C GLY A 146 9.18 -34.78 -2.61
N TYR A 147 7.88 -34.74 -2.36
CA TYR A 147 7.30 -34.12 -1.16
C TYR A 147 7.00 -35.19 -0.09
N LYS A 148 8.04 -35.66 0.60
CA LYS A 148 7.94 -36.79 1.55
C LYS A 148 7.44 -36.41 2.95
N ASN A 149 7.76 -35.18 3.41
CA ASN A 149 7.54 -34.73 4.79
C ASN A 149 6.39 -33.72 4.90
N ILE A 150 5.27 -33.97 4.20
CA ILE A 150 4.10 -33.08 4.26
C ILE A 150 3.43 -33.21 5.63
N SER A 151 3.30 -32.11 6.36
CA SER A 151 2.57 -32.03 7.62
C SER A 151 1.05 -32.12 7.41
N THR A 152 0.30 -32.41 8.46
CA THR A 152 -1.17 -32.41 8.42
C THR A 152 -1.72 -31.06 7.95
N GLN A 153 -1.17 -29.96 8.46
CA GLN A 153 -1.57 -28.61 8.09
C GLN A 153 -1.31 -28.30 6.61
N GLN A 154 -0.20 -28.81 6.07
CA GLN A 154 0.11 -28.70 4.64
C GLN A 154 -0.84 -29.56 3.78
N LEU A 155 -1.23 -30.76 4.23
CA LEU A 155 -2.25 -31.59 3.53
C LEU A 155 -3.61 -30.87 3.49
N VAL A 156 -4.02 -30.28 4.61
CA VAL A 156 -5.24 -29.47 4.68
C VAL A 156 -5.14 -28.26 3.74
N SER A 157 -4.00 -27.58 3.70
CA SER A 157 -3.76 -26.47 2.76
C SER A 157 -3.84 -26.95 1.30
N CYS A 158 -3.28 -28.12 0.98
CA CYS A 158 -3.38 -28.73 -0.34
C CYS A 158 -4.83 -29.05 -0.72
N ALA A 159 -5.65 -29.52 0.23
CA ALA A 159 -7.07 -29.75 0.02
C ALA A 159 -7.81 -28.44 -0.29
N ILE A 160 -7.62 -27.40 0.52
CA ILE A 160 -8.27 -26.09 0.38
C ILE A 160 -7.90 -25.44 -0.95
N PHE A 161 -6.61 -25.35 -1.26
CA PHE A 161 -6.11 -24.69 -2.48
C PHE A 161 -6.04 -25.63 -3.69
N LYS A 162 -6.52 -26.88 -3.54
CA LYS A 162 -6.63 -27.90 -4.59
C LYS A 162 -5.28 -28.21 -5.27
N VAL A 163 -4.20 -28.35 -4.50
CA VAL A 163 -2.87 -28.76 -5.00
C VAL A 163 -2.92 -30.24 -5.36
N THR A 164 -3.30 -30.56 -6.60
CA THR A 164 -3.39 -31.96 -7.09
C THR A 164 -2.05 -32.47 -7.60
N THR A 165 -1.83 -33.78 -7.56
CA THR A 165 -0.61 -34.40 -8.12
C THR A 165 -0.48 -34.15 -9.62
N LYS A 166 -1.60 -34.03 -10.36
CA LYS A 166 -1.63 -33.58 -11.76
C LYS A 166 -1.06 -32.18 -11.93
N PHE A 167 -1.48 -31.23 -11.08
CA PHE A 167 -0.97 -29.87 -11.10
C PHE A 167 0.54 -29.85 -10.81
N VAL A 168 1.00 -30.55 -9.78
CA VAL A 168 2.43 -30.65 -9.44
C VAL A 168 3.25 -31.21 -10.60
N ARG A 169 2.80 -32.31 -11.23
CA ARG A 169 3.44 -32.88 -12.44
C ARG A 169 3.54 -31.88 -13.58
N GLN A 170 2.50 -31.07 -13.80
CA GLN A 170 2.53 -30.03 -14.83
C GLN A 170 3.55 -28.93 -14.52
N ILE A 171 3.63 -28.48 -13.27
CA ILE A 171 4.60 -27.47 -12.83
C ILE A 171 6.05 -28.00 -12.93
N HIS A 172 6.28 -29.25 -12.52
CA HIS A 172 7.55 -29.94 -12.71
C HIS A 172 7.95 -30.06 -14.18
N ALA A 173 7.02 -30.46 -15.04
CA ALA A 173 7.23 -30.54 -16.48
C ALA A 173 7.50 -29.17 -17.14
N ALA A 174 7.02 -28.09 -16.53
CA ALA A 174 7.30 -26.72 -16.98
C ALA A 174 8.71 -26.22 -16.61
N GLY A 175 9.46 -26.98 -15.80
CA GLY A 175 10.86 -26.70 -15.43
C GLY A 175 11.09 -26.56 -13.92
N PHE A 176 10.04 -26.53 -13.11
CA PHE A 176 10.13 -26.24 -11.67
C PHE A 176 10.22 -27.49 -10.80
N LYS A 177 11.22 -28.35 -11.03
CA LYS A 177 11.33 -29.65 -10.33
C LYS A 177 11.53 -29.52 -8.81
N ASP A 178 12.31 -28.52 -8.39
CA ASP A 178 12.68 -28.30 -6.97
C ASP A 178 11.80 -27.24 -6.27
N ILE A 179 10.62 -26.93 -6.82
CA ILE A 179 9.69 -25.97 -6.22
C ILE A 179 9.21 -26.47 -4.85
N SER A 180 9.14 -25.58 -3.85
CA SER A 180 8.63 -25.96 -2.54
C SER A 180 7.11 -26.15 -2.54
N LEU A 181 6.60 -26.93 -1.58
CA LEU A 181 5.16 -27.14 -1.43
C LEU A 181 4.42 -25.83 -1.13
N GLU A 182 5.03 -24.97 -0.31
CA GLU A 182 4.52 -23.64 0.01
C GLU A 182 4.36 -22.81 -1.26
N LYS A 183 5.33 -22.87 -2.18
CA LYS A 183 5.27 -22.14 -3.44
C LYS A 183 4.22 -22.70 -4.39
N LEU A 184 4.02 -24.02 -4.44
CA LEU A 184 2.90 -24.63 -5.16
C LEU A 184 1.54 -24.17 -4.62
N ILE A 185 1.40 -24.07 -3.30
CA ILE A 185 0.21 -23.51 -2.66
C ILE A 185 0.02 -22.04 -3.07
N SER A 186 1.07 -21.21 -3.01
CA SER A 186 1.02 -19.83 -3.50
C SER A 186 0.61 -19.74 -4.97
N PHE A 187 1.12 -20.63 -5.83
CA PHE A 187 0.72 -20.68 -7.23
C PHE A 187 -0.79 -20.92 -7.38
N ARG A 188 -1.37 -21.84 -6.59
CA ARG A 188 -2.82 -22.06 -6.60
C ARG A 188 -3.61 -20.85 -6.11
N ILE A 189 -3.15 -20.21 -5.03
CA ILE A 189 -3.78 -19.00 -4.47
C ILE A 189 -3.83 -17.89 -5.51
N HIS A 190 -2.74 -17.66 -6.23
CA HIS A 190 -2.63 -16.59 -7.21
C HIS A 190 -3.07 -17.00 -8.63
N GLY A 191 -3.53 -18.24 -8.83
CA GLY A 191 -3.99 -18.71 -10.15
C GLY A 191 -2.87 -18.83 -11.19
N ILE A 192 -1.68 -19.26 -10.76
CA ILE A 192 -0.54 -19.61 -11.61
C ILE A 192 -0.64 -21.10 -11.96
N ASN A 193 -0.72 -21.38 -13.26
CA ASN A 193 -0.84 -22.73 -13.80
C ASN A 193 0.10 -22.92 -15.00
N ASN A 194 0.10 -24.12 -15.58
CA ASN A 194 0.92 -24.44 -16.74
C ASN A 194 0.64 -23.53 -17.95
N ASP A 195 -0.61 -23.10 -18.16
CA ASP A 195 -0.97 -22.22 -19.28
C ASP A 195 -0.40 -20.82 -19.08
N PHE A 196 -0.43 -20.29 -17.86
CA PHE A 196 0.24 -19.05 -17.49
C PHE A 196 1.73 -19.14 -17.78
N ILE A 197 2.41 -20.19 -17.32
CA ILE A 197 3.85 -20.39 -17.55
C ILE A 197 4.16 -20.46 -19.05
N LYS A 198 3.41 -21.28 -19.81
CA LYS A 198 3.57 -21.40 -21.27
C LYS A 198 3.36 -20.08 -21.99
N SER A 199 2.43 -19.25 -21.52
CA SER A 199 2.12 -17.97 -22.16
C SER A 199 3.30 -16.99 -22.10
N PHE A 200 4.12 -17.04 -21.04
CA PHE A 200 5.35 -16.24 -20.97
C PHE A 200 6.46 -16.81 -21.86
N LYS A 201 6.60 -18.14 -21.90
CA LYS A 201 7.52 -18.82 -22.84
C LYS A 201 7.21 -18.46 -24.29
N SER A 202 5.93 -18.52 -24.67
CA SER A 202 5.45 -18.09 -25.99
C SER A 202 5.67 -16.59 -26.25
N ALA A 203 5.74 -15.76 -25.21
CA ALA A 203 6.10 -14.36 -25.32
C ALA A 203 7.61 -14.12 -25.41
N GLY A 204 8.44 -15.17 -25.46
CA GLY A 204 9.90 -15.08 -25.58
C GLY A 204 10.65 -15.00 -24.25
N TYR A 205 9.98 -15.29 -23.12
CA TYR A 205 10.61 -15.34 -21.80
C TYR A 205 10.68 -16.78 -21.32
N ASP A 206 11.88 -17.36 -21.30
CA ASP A 206 12.08 -18.75 -20.88
C ASP A 206 12.88 -18.89 -19.57
N ASP A 207 13.56 -17.82 -19.15
CA ASP A 207 14.34 -17.77 -17.92
C ASP A 207 13.60 -16.98 -16.83
N PHE A 208 12.94 -17.71 -15.93
CA PHE A 208 12.31 -17.12 -14.75
C PHE A 208 12.26 -18.11 -13.58
N SER A 209 12.42 -17.57 -12.37
CA SER A 209 12.22 -18.32 -11.14
C SER A 209 10.73 -18.44 -10.78
N ALA A 210 10.40 -19.34 -9.85
CA ALA A 210 9.04 -19.44 -9.34
C ALA A 210 8.60 -18.15 -8.64
N ASP A 211 9.53 -17.48 -7.96
CA ASP A 211 9.28 -16.16 -7.35
C ASP A 211 8.97 -15.10 -8.41
N LYS A 212 9.67 -15.14 -9.55
CA LYS A 212 9.40 -14.18 -10.61
C LYS A 212 8.01 -14.35 -11.23
N LEU A 213 7.56 -15.59 -11.45
CA LEU A 213 6.19 -15.85 -11.90
C LEU A 213 5.13 -15.33 -10.92
N LEU A 214 5.40 -15.49 -9.62
CA LEU A 214 4.53 -15.00 -8.57
C LEU A 214 4.45 -13.47 -8.59
N GLU A 215 5.60 -12.81 -8.66
CA GLU A 215 5.71 -11.35 -8.77
C GLU A 215 4.96 -10.81 -10.01
N LEU A 216 5.16 -11.41 -11.18
CA LEU A 216 4.46 -11.06 -12.42
C LEU A 216 2.93 -11.17 -12.26
N LYS A 217 2.46 -12.24 -11.64
CA LYS A 217 1.03 -12.46 -11.41
C LYS A 217 0.44 -11.44 -10.44
N ILE A 218 1.14 -11.13 -9.35
CA ILE A 218 0.72 -10.16 -8.33
C ILE A 218 0.61 -8.75 -8.92
N HIS A 219 1.57 -8.35 -9.75
CA HIS A 219 1.58 -7.02 -10.37
C HIS A 219 0.83 -6.96 -11.72
N GLY A 220 0.16 -8.05 -12.12
CA GLY A 220 -0.68 -8.07 -13.31
C GLY A 220 0.09 -7.89 -14.62
N VAL A 221 1.34 -8.35 -14.68
CA VAL A 221 2.07 -8.45 -15.95
C VAL A 221 1.49 -9.62 -16.74
N THR A 222 1.10 -9.38 -18.00
CA THR A 222 0.49 -10.40 -18.87
C THR A 222 1.15 -10.39 -20.25
N PRO A 223 1.12 -11.50 -21.00
CA PRO A 223 1.62 -11.52 -22.38
C PRO A 223 0.99 -10.44 -23.28
N GLN A 224 -0.29 -10.11 -23.09
CA GLN A 224 -0.96 -9.04 -23.82
C GLN A 224 -0.36 -7.67 -23.50
N TYR A 225 0.02 -7.43 -22.25
CA TYR A 225 0.71 -6.20 -21.86
C TYR A 225 2.10 -6.12 -22.47
N ILE A 226 2.87 -7.22 -22.47
CA ILE A 226 4.18 -7.30 -23.12
C ILE A 226 4.05 -6.94 -24.61
N GLU A 227 3.11 -7.55 -25.32
CA GLU A 227 2.87 -7.29 -26.74
C GLU A 227 2.52 -5.82 -27.02
N LYS A 228 1.70 -5.20 -26.17
CA LYS A 228 1.42 -3.76 -26.26
C LYS A 228 2.69 -2.92 -26.10
N MET A 229 3.55 -3.26 -25.15
CA MET A 229 4.80 -2.54 -24.92
C MET A 229 5.77 -2.70 -26.10
N ARG A 230 5.87 -3.90 -26.70
CA ARG A 230 6.67 -4.13 -27.91
C ARG A 230 6.20 -3.24 -29.07
N LYS A 231 4.90 -3.18 -29.32
CA LYS A 231 4.31 -2.29 -30.34
C LYS A 231 4.56 -0.81 -30.09
N ALA A 232 4.80 -0.43 -28.83
CA ALA A 232 5.19 0.92 -28.45
C ALA A 232 6.71 1.16 -28.53
N GLY A 233 7.48 0.24 -29.13
CA GLY A 233 8.94 0.37 -29.32
C GLY A 233 9.79 -0.20 -28.18
N PHE A 234 9.19 -0.88 -27.20
CA PHE A 234 9.92 -1.48 -26.08
C PHE A 234 10.04 -3.00 -26.24
N GLU A 235 10.84 -3.44 -27.21
CA GLU A 235 10.88 -4.85 -27.66
C GLU A 235 11.57 -5.81 -26.66
N ASP A 236 12.65 -5.36 -26.02
CA ASP A 236 13.58 -6.20 -25.22
C ASP A 236 13.55 -5.90 -23.72
N LEU A 237 12.38 -5.57 -23.17
CA LEU A 237 12.26 -5.34 -21.73
C LEU A 237 12.42 -6.64 -20.94
N SER A 238 13.26 -6.64 -19.91
CA SER A 238 13.31 -7.74 -18.94
C SER A 238 12.00 -7.86 -18.17
N LEU A 239 11.70 -9.05 -17.64
CA LEU A 239 10.53 -9.27 -16.79
C LEU A 239 10.52 -8.35 -15.56
N SER A 240 11.70 -8.06 -14.99
CA SER A 240 11.81 -7.10 -13.88
C SER A 240 11.44 -5.69 -14.33
N ARG A 241 11.83 -5.28 -15.54
CA ARG A 241 11.46 -3.97 -16.06
C ARG A 241 9.98 -3.86 -16.36
N LEU A 242 9.37 -4.92 -16.90
CA LEU A 242 7.92 -4.99 -17.11
C LEU A 242 7.14 -4.95 -15.81
N THR A 243 7.63 -5.61 -14.76
CA THR A 243 7.03 -5.51 -13.43
C THR A 243 7.14 -4.09 -12.88
N GLU A 244 8.31 -3.46 -12.97
CA GLU A 244 8.51 -2.07 -12.54
C GLU A 244 7.58 -1.10 -13.28
N PHE A 245 7.41 -1.29 -14.60
CA PHE A 245 6.42 -0.53 -15.36
C PHE A 245 5.01 -0.70 -14.80
N LYS A 246 4.56 -1.93 -14.50
CA LYS A 246 3.25 -2.16 -13.88
C LYS A 246 3.12 -1.51 -12.50
N ILE A 247 4.15 -1.58 -11.66
CA ILE A 247 4.17 -0.96 -10.33
C ILE A 247 3.98 0.56 -10.44
N HIS A 248 4.65 1.21 -11.39
CA HIS A 248 4.57 2.66 -11.58
C HIS A 248 3.49 3.10 -12.58
N GLY A 249 2.71 2.15 -13.12
CA GLY A 249 1.66 2.40 -14.11
C GLY A 249 2.15 2.98 -15.44
N VAL A 250 3.34 2.57 -15.89
CA VAL A 250 3.79 2.82 -17.27
C VAL A 250 3.07 1.85 -18.20
N ASP A 251 2.35 2.37 -19.19
CA ASP A 251 1.76 1.61 -20.28
C ASP A 251 2.07 2.22 -21.65
N SER A 252 1.65 1.52 -22.71
CA SER A 252 1.88 1.94 -24.09
C SER A 252 1.21 3.28 -24.41
N GLU A 253 0.05 3.53 -23.80
CA GLU A 253 -0.75 4.73 -23.97
C GLU A 253 -0.02 5.94 -23.40
N PHE A 254 0.50 5.84 -22.16
CA PHE A 254 1.35 6.87 -21.56
C PHE A 254 2.60 7.14 -22.41
N ALA A 255 3.32 6.10 -22.84
CA ALA A 255 4.52 6.29 -23.67
C ALA A 255 4.20 7.02 -24.99
N ALA A 256 3.13 6.62 -25.68
CA ALA A 256 2.70 7.24 -26.93
C ALA A 256 2.23 8.69 -26.75
N GLU A 257 1.60 9.04 -25.63
CA GLU A 257 1.20 10.41 -25.33
C GLU A 257 2.41 11.33 -25.14
N ILE A 258 3.43 10.86 -24.42
CA ILE A 258 4.67 11.62 -24.24
C ILE A 258 5.41 11.78 -25.58
N GLU A 259 5.43 10.75 -26.42
CA GLU A 259 6.02 10.82 -27.76
C GLU A 259 5.28 11.80 -28.68
N LYS A 260 3.94 11.82 -28.65
CA LYS A 260 3.10 12.79 -29.39
C LYS A 260 3.37 14.24 -28.97
N MET A 261 3.89 14.44 -27.76
CA MET A 261 4.37 15.75 -27.30
C MET A 261 5.76 16.10 -27.84
N GLY A 262 6.35 15.28 -28.70
CA GLY A 262 7.66 15.53 -29.30
C GLY A 262 8.85 15.03 -28.47
N PHE A 263 8.61 14.37 -27.33
CA PHE A 263 9.66 13.70 -26.56
C PHE A 263 9.84 12.28 -27.08
N LYS A 264 10.69 12.13 -28.09
CA LYS A 264 10.98 10.85 -28.76
C LYS A 264 12.11 10.09 -28.08
N ASP A 265 12.27 8.83 -28.45
CA ASP A 265 13.39 7.96 -28.07
C ASP A 265 13.61 7.87 -26.55
N LEU A 266 12.50 7.86 -25.79
CA LEU A 266 12.57 7.80 -24.33
C LEU A 266 12.98 6.41 -23.88
N SER A 267 14.06 6.36 -23.10
CA SER A 267 14.47 5.13 -22.44
C SER A 267 13.37 4.63 -21.51
N SER A 268 13.36 3.31 -21.29
CA SER A 268 12.43 2.71 -20.35
C SER A 268 12.59 3.33 -18.96
N SER A 269 13.84 3.54 -18.49
CA SER A 269 14.19 4.26 -17.25
C SER A 269 13.50 5.60 -17.14
N ARG A 270 13.50 6.36 -18.23
CA ARG A 270 12.93 7.70 -18.25
C ARG A 270 11.42 7.69 -18.04
N LEU A 271 10.69 6.77 -18.66
CA LEU A 271 9.24 6.68 -18.47
C LEU A 271 8.83 6.38 -17.02
N VAL A 272 9.57 5.50 -16.34
CA VAL A 272 9.32 5.22 -14.92
C VAL A 272 9.62 6.43 -14.06
N GLU A 273 10.74 7.13 -14.30
CA GLU A 273 11.07 8.35 -13.56
C GLU A 273 9.95 9.40 -13.67
N LEU A 274 9.38 9.60 -14.86
CA LEU A 274 8.25 10.50 -15.05
C LEU A 274 7.05 10.08 -14.20
N ARG A 275 6.72 8.78 -14.17
CA ARG A 275 5.60 8.27 -13.36
C ARG A 275 5.86 8.39 -11.86
N ILE A 276 7.08 8.06 -11.40
CA ILE A 276 7.49 8.17 -10.00
C ILE A 276 7.31 9.61 -9.49
N HIS A 277 7.72 10.59 -10.28
CA HIS A 277 7.61 12.00 -9.91
C HIS A 277 6.28 12.64 -10.32
N GLY A 278 5.32 11.88 -10.85
CA GLY A 278 4.00 12.38 -11.23
C GLY A 278 4.03 13.43 -12.35
N VAL A 279 4.99 13.32 -13.27
CA VAL A 279 5.03 14.11 -14.52
C VAL A 279 4.02 13.50 -15.49
N THR A 280 2.80 14.05 -15.52
CA THR A 280 1.73 13.61 -16.41
C THR A 280 1.70 14.40 -17.72
N PRO A 281 1.06 13.89 -18.77
CA PRO A 281 0.80 14.63 -20.02
C PRO A 281 0.14 16.00 -19.78
N GLU A 282 -0.82 16.09 -18.86
CA GLU A 282 -1.48 17.36 -18.49
C GLU A 282 -0.50 18.34 -17.86
N TYR A 283 0.37 17.86 -16.97
CA TYR A 283 1.40 18.68 -16.35
C TYR A 283 2.43 19.17 -17.38
N ILE A 284 2.83 18.33 -18.33
CA ILE A 284 3.72 18.73 -19.43
C ILE A 284 3.07 19.85 -20.25
N LYS A 285 1.80 19.72 -20.61
CA LYS A 285 1.05 20.75 -21.36
C LYS A 285 0.98 22.06 -20.60
N SER A 286 0.66 22.04 -19.30
CA SER A 286 0.53 23.26 -18.50
C SER A 286 1.86 23.98 -18.33
N ILE A 287 2.96 23.25 -18.08
CA ILE A 287 4.29 23.85 -17.97
C ILE A 287 4.76 24.40 -19.32
N ARG A 288 4.52 23.70 -20.44
CA ARG A 288 4.90 24.22 -21.77
C ARG A 288 4.12 25.46 -22.20
N LYS A 289 2.90 25.65 -21.70
CA LYS A 289 2.13 26.87 -21.95
C LYS A 289 2.86 28.11 -21.41
N GLU A 290 3.54 27.96 -20.27
CA GLU A 290 4.24 29.06 -19.59
C GLU A 290 5.70 29.21 -20.07
N PHE A 291 6.41 28.11 -20.33
CA PHE A 291 7.86 28.14 -20.62
C PHE A 291 8.24 27.79 -22.06
N GLY A 292 7.28 27.40 -22.91
CA GLY A 292 7.58 26.93 -24.25
C GLY A 292 8.34 25.60 -24.24
N ASP A 293 9.50 25.56 -24.90
CA ASP A 293 10.33 24.36 -24.91
C ASP A 293 11.12 24.20 -23.60
N ILE A 294 10.86 23.10 -22.89
CA ILE A 294 11.44 22.79 -21.60
C ILE A 294 11.63 21.28 -21.48
N SER A 295 12.82 20.89 -21.00
CA SER A 295 13.20 19.48 -20.93
C SER A 295 12.36 18.75 -19.89
N LEU A 296 12.11 17.45 -20.13
CA LEU A 296 11.47 16.61 -19.13
C LEU A 296 12.28 16.59 -17.82
N SER A 297 13.61 16.67 -17.87
CA SER A 297 14.44 16.65 -16.65
C SER A 297 14.14 17.84 -15.76
N ARG A 298 13.92 19.02 -16.36
CA ARG A 298 13.47 20.20 -15.63
C ARG A 298 12.06 20.03 -15.07
N MET A 299 11.15 19.37 -15.80
CA MET A 299 9.80 19.08 -15.31
C MET A 299 9.80 18.10 -14.12
N VAL A 300 10.71 17.12 -14.13
CA VAL A 300 10.93 16.22 -12.98
C VAL A 300 11.44 17.01 -11.78
N GLU A 301 12.45 17.86 -11.96
CA GLU A 301 12.97 18.75 -10.91
C GLU A 301 11.87 19.66 -10.35
N PHE A 302 11.02 20.22 -11.20
CA PHE A 302 9.86 20.98 -10.78
C PHE A 302 8.93 20.17 -9.89
N LYS A 303 8.60 18.92 -10.26
CA LYS A 303 7.79 18.04 -9.42
C LYS A 303 8.45 17.72 -8.09
N ILE A 304 9.75 17.45 -8.08
CA ILE A 304 10.54 17.17 -6.86
C ILE A 304 10.46 18.35 -5.87
N HIS A 305 10.58 19.58 -6.36
CA HIS A 305 10.54 20.78 -5.52
C HIS A 305 9.14 21.39 -5.38
N GLY A 306 8.12 20.78 -5.97
CA GLY A 306 6.73 21.22 -5.91
C GLY A 306 6.45 22.54 -6.65
N VAL A 307 7.17 22.83 -7.73
CA VAL A 307 6.81 23.88 -8.68
C VAL A 307 5.56 23.43 -9.46
N THR A 308 4.40 23.95 -9.08
CA THR A 308 3.12 23.67 -9.73
C THR A 308 2.71 24.80 -10.68
N PRO A 309 1.82 24.57 -11.67
CA PRO A 309 1.31 25.64 -12.52
C PRO A 309 0.67 26.77 -11.71
N GLU A 310 -0.05 26.45 -10.64
CA GLU A 310 -0.68 27.43 -9.74
C GLU A 310 0.38 28.27 -9.00
N PHE A 311 1.50 27.64 -8.60
CA PHE A 311 2.61 28.39 -8.01
C PHE A 311 3.22 29.36 -9.04
N VAL A 312 3.49 28.91 -10.26
CA VAL A 312 4.01 29.75 -11.35
C VAL A 312 3.07 30.92 -11.62
N GLU A 313 1.77 30.66 -11.77
CA GLU A 313 0.75 31.69 -11.98
C GLU A 313 0.71 32.69 -10.81
N SER A 314 0.75 32.20 -9.57
CA SER A 314 0.70 33.07 -8.39
C SER A 314 1.87 34.05 -8.31
N ILE A 315 3.06 33.64 -8.78
CA ILE A 315 4.25 34.49 -8.84
C ILE A 315 4.13 35.48 -10.02
N ALA A 316 3.62 35.03 -11.16
CA ALA A 316 3.38 35.89 -12.33
C ALA A 316 2.33 36.99 -12.06
N GLN A 317 1.28 36.70 -11.29
CA GLN A 317 0.26 37.66 -10.85
C GLN A 317 0.84 38.77 -9.95
N LEU A 318 1.99 38.53 -9.31
CA LEU A 318 2.71 39.56 -8.56
C LEU A 318 3.59 40.43 -9.45
N GLY A 319 3.57 40.24 -10.77
CA GLY A 319 4.38 41.00 -11.74
C GLY A 319 5.74 40.38 -12.04
N PHE A 320 6.10 39.26 -11.41
CA PHE A 320 7.33 38.53 -11.73
C PHE A 320 7.08 37.57 -12.91
N LYS A 321 7.06 38.14 -14.12
CA LYS A 321 6.91 37.41 -15.37
C LYS A 321 8.29 36.98 -15.92
N ASP A 322 8.27 36.04 -16.87
CA ASP A 322 9.46 35.59 -17.61
C ASP A 322 10.62 35.09 -16.74
N LEU A 323 10.29 34.49 -15.59
CA LEU A 323 11.29 33.93 -14.68
C LEU A 323 11.96 32.71 -15.30
N GLN A 324 13.28 32.63 -15.13
CA GLN A 324 14.03 31.43 -15.43
C GLN A 324 13.49 30.25 -14.59
N PRO A 325 13.31 29.05 -15.19
CA PRO A 325 12.86 27.85 -14.47
C PRO A 325 13.61 27.57 -13.17
N SER A 326 14.94 27.77 -13.17
CA SER A 326 15.78 27.60 -11.97
C SER A 326 15.38 28.53 -10.83
N LYS A 327 14.90 29.74 -11.13
CA LYS A 327 14.49 30.70 -10.09
C LYS A 327 13.24 30.22 -9.36
N LEU A 328 12.30 29.61 -10.06
CA LEU A 328 11.08 29.07 -9.45
C LEU A 328 11.40 27.88 -8.53
N VAL A 329 12.34 27.04 -8.94
CA VAL A 329 12.87 25.95 -8.11
C VAL A 329 13.54 26.53 -6.85
N GLU A 330 14.40 27.55 -6.99
CA GLU A 330 15.06 28.22 -5.87
C GLU A 330 14.05 28.80 -4.87
N LEU A 331 13.00 29.47 -5.35
CA LEU A 331 11.92 29.99 -4.50
C LEU A 331 11.25 28.86 -3.71
N ARG A 332 10.95 27.73 -4.36
CA ARG A 332 10.34 26.57 -3.70
C ARG A 332 11.26 25.93 -2.66
N ILE A 333 12.54 25.75 -2.98
CA ILE A 333 13.54 25.20 -2.06
C ILE A 333 13.62 26.03 -0.77
N HIS A 334 13.58 27.36 -0.88
CA HIS A 334 13.62 28.26 0.27
C HIS A 334 12.25 28.62 0.85
N GLY A 335 11.16 28.04 0.34
CA GLY A 335 9.81 28.26 0.85
C GLY A 335 9.29 29.68 0.67
N VAL A 336 9.72 30.40 -0.38
CA VAL A 336 9.20 31.71 -0.75
C VAL A 336 7.86 31.52 -1.48
N THR A 337 6.78 32.03 -0.88
CA THR A 337 5.41 31.96 -1.43
C THR A 337 4.96 33.32 -1.95
N ALA A 338 3.93 33.33 -2.81
CA ALA A 338 3.31 34.57 -3.26
C ALA A 338 2.78 35.42 -2.09
N GLU A 339 2.23 34.78 -1.05
CA GLU A 339 1.79 35.46 0.17
C GLU A 339 2.94 36.14 0.92
N TYR A 340 4.07 35.43 1.06
CA TYR A 340 5.27 35.97 1.70
C TYR A 340 5.82 37.18 0.95
N ILE A 341 5.80 37.15 -0.39
CA ILE A 341 6.20 38.30 -1.21
C ILE A 341 5.24 39.48 -0.98
N ARG A 342 3.92 39.24 -0.98
CA ARG A 342 2.91 40.29 -0.74
C ARG A 342 3.06 40.96 0.61
N SER A 343 3.33 40.19 1.68
CA SER A 343 3.48 40.75 3.02
C SER A 343 4.64 41.74 3.10
N PHE A 344 5.76 41.46 2.43
CA PHE A 344 6.90 42.39 2.42
C PHE A 344 6.73 43.53 1.43
N ARG A 345 6.06 43.31 0.29
CA ARG A 345 5.77 44.37 -0.68
C ARG A 345 4.96 45.50 -0.09
N LYS A 346 4.03 45.20 0.82
CA LYS A 346 3.19 46.20 1.49
C LYS A 346 4.01 47.24 2.26
N GLU A 347 5.06 46.80 2.96
CA GLU A 347 5.84 47.64 3.87
C GLU A 347 7.10 48.22 3.18
N PHE A 348 7.74 47.46 2.28
CA PHE A 348 9.04 47.81 1.69
C PHE A 348 8.99 48.05 0.18
N GLY A 349 7.81 47.97 -0.45
CA GLY A 349 7.68 48.08 -1.89
C GLY A 349 8.27 46.89 -2.65
N ASP A 350 8.50 47.07 -3.96
CA ASP A 350 9.05 46.02 -4.80
C ASP A 350 10.52 45.73 -4.49
N MET A 351 10.85 44.44 -4.44
CA MET A 351 12.19 43.94 -4.15
C MET A 351 12.52 42.76 -5.07
N PRO A 352 13.82 42.55 -5.38
CA PRO A 352 14.23 41.40 -6.17
C PRO A 352 13.92 40.09 -5.42
N LEU A 353 13.53 39.05 -6.15
CA LEU A 353 13.23 37.73 -5.58
C LEU A 353 14.42 37.11 -4.83
N SER A 354 15.66 37.46 -5.20
CA SER A 354 16.85 37.08 -4.43
C SER A 354 16.80 37.60 -2.99
N LYS A 355 16.23 38.79 -2.75
CA LYS A 355 16.09 39.34 -1.40
C LYS A 355 15.04 38.59 -0.58
N MET A 356 13.96 38.13 -1.21
CA MET A 356 12.94 37.29 -0.55
C MET A 356 13.52 35.93 -0.14
N ILE A 357 14.41 35.38 -0.97
CA ILE A 357 15.15 34.15 -0.67
C ILE A 357 16.13 34.37 0.48
N GLU A 358 16.91 35.45 0.43
CA GLU A 358 17.81 35.85 1.53
C GLU A 358 17.03 36.00 2.85
N PHE A 359 15.85 36.63 2.81
CA PHE A 359 14.97 36.74 3.97
C PHE A 359 14.59 35.36 4.53
N LYS A 360 14.18 34.41 3.68
CA LYS A 360 13.87 33.05 4.11
C LYS A 360 15.08 32.33 4.71
N ILE A 361 16.25 32.44 4.08
CA ILE A 361 17.50 31.84 4.56
C ILE A 361 17.86 32.34 5.96
N HIS A 362 17.71 33.64 6.22
CA HIS A 362 18.01 34.25 7.51
C HIS A 362 16.81 34.31 8.47
N GLY A 363 15.67 33.75 8.08
CA GLY A 363 14.47 33.69 8.92
C GLY A 363 13.84 35.06 9.21
N VAL A 364 13.97 36.04 8.31
CA VAL A 364 13.24 37.30 8.38
C VAL A 364 11.76 37.00 8.08
N SER A 365 10.89 37.08 9.10
CA SER A 365 9.45 36.87 8.94
C SER A 365 8.70 38.22 8.85
N PRO A 366 7.50 38.26 8.26
CA PRO A 366 6.68 39.47 8.25
C PRO A 366 6.37 39.97 9.67
N GLU A 367 6.13 39.05 10.62
CA GLU A 367 5.88 39.38 12.02
C GLU A 367 7.10 40.03 12.67
N PHE A 368 8.29 39.49 12.41
CA PHE A 368 9.54 40.07 12.89
C PHE A 368 9.73 41.49 12.33
N ALA A 369 9.59 41.66 11.01
CA ALA A 369 9.74 42.98 10.38
C ALA A 369 8.73 43.99 10.93
N ASN A 370 7.46 43.61 11.07
CA ASN A 370 6.40 44.46 11.61
C ASN A 370 6.67 44.86 13.07
N LYS A 371 7.17 43.94 13.91
CA LYS A 371 7.59 44.28 15.28
C LYS A 371 8.69 45.32 15.29
N ILE A 372 9.73 45.16 14.46
CA ILE A 372 10.83 46.13 14.38
C ILE A 372 10.35 47.50 13.86
N LEU A 373 9.47 47.52 12.85
CA LEU A 373 8.85 48.76 12.35
C LEU A 373 8.04 49.48 13.44
N ALA A 374 7.22 48.74 14.20
CA ALA A 374 6.40 49.28 15.28
C ALA A 374 7.23 49.90 16.43
N MET A 375 8.51 49.55 16.54
CA MET A 375 9.42 50.11 17.55
C MET A 375 9.93 51.52 17.22
N GLY A 376 9.60 52.07 16.05
CA GLY A 376 9.86 53.47 15.70
C GLY A 376 11.33 53.80 15.35
N PHE A 377 12.09 52.82 14.85
CA PHE A 377 13.45 53.09 14.34
C PHE A 377 13.40 53.77 12.97
N GLU A 378 14.29 54.73 12.72
CA GLU A 378 14.34 55.48 11.46
C GLU A 378 14.99 54.70 10.30
N ASP A 379 15.97 53.81 10.56
CA ASP A 379 16.72 53.03 9.56
C ASP A 379 16.27 51.56 9.50
N VAL A 380 14.96 51.32 9.33
CA VAL A 380 14.44 49.96 9.08
C VAL A 380 14.37 49.72 7.58
N ASN A 381 15.35 49.00 7.04
CA ASN A 381 15.40 48.62 5.63
C ASN A 381 15.62 47.10 5.47
N PRO A 382 15.37 46.53 4.27
CA PRO A 382 15.50 45.09 4.02
C PRO A 382 16.85 44.48 4.43
N SER A 383 17.96 45.14 4.12
CA SER A 383 19.29 44.64 4.50
C SER A 383 19.49 44.67 6.00
N ARG A 384 19.00 45.72 6.68
CA ARG A 384 19.04 45.81 8.14
C ARG A 384 18.29 44.66 8.81
N LEU A 385 17.10 44.31 8.31
CA LEU A 385 16.33 43.19 8.87
C LEU A 385 17.08 41.86 8.79
N VAL A 386 17.81 41.62 7.70
CA VAL A 386 18.68 40.44 7.56
C VAL A 386 19.82 40.48 8.57
N GLU A 387 20.53 41.61 8.70
CA GLU A 387 21.62 41.76 9.68
C GLU A 387 21.14 41.53 11.11
N LEU A 388 19.97 42.08 11.48
CA LEU A 388 19.37 41.85 12.79
C LEU A 388 19.15 40.37 13.05
N ARG A 389 18.62 39.61 12.08
CA ARG A 389 18.44 38.17 12.20
C ARG A 389 19.77 37.41 12.30
N ILE A 390 20.76 37.75 11.49
CA ILE A 390 22.10 37.14 11.52
C ILE A 390 22.72 37.30 12.91
N HIS A 391 22.60 38.49 13.50
CA HIS A 391 23.15 38.80 14.83
C HIS A 391 22.19 38.51 15.98
N ARG A 392 21.04 37.87 15.69
CA ARG A 392 20.00 37.50 16.66
C ARG A 392 19.48 38.69 17.48
N VAL A 393 19.43 39.88 16.88
CA VAL A 393 18.77 41.05 17.46
C VAL A 393 17.27 40.89 17.20
N ASP A 394 16.52 40.46 18.22
CA ASP A 394 15.06 40.32 18.19
C ASP A 394 14.37 41.41 19.01
N ALA A 395 13.04 41.42 18.97
CA ALA A 395 12.21 42.40 19.67
C ALA A 395 12.47 42.38 21.18
N ASP A 396 12.53 41.19 21.77
CA ASP A 396 12.72 41.01 23.21
C ASP A 396 14.06 41.59 23.66
N TYR A 397 15.14 41.29 22.94
CA TYR A 397 16.45 41.89 23.21
C TYR A 397 16.44 43.42 23.11
N ILE A 398 15.76 43.98 22.11
CA ILE A 398 15.64 45.44 21.97
C ILE A 398 14.89 46.05 23.16
N GLU A 399 13.80 45.43 23.59
CA GLU A 399 13.00 45.87 24.73
C GLU A 399 13.80 45.80 26.03
N GLU A 400 14.56 44.72 26.25
CA GLU A 400 15.45 44.57 27.40
C GLU A 400 16.51 45.68 27.47
N ILE A 401 17.14 46.00 26.33
CA ILE A 401 18.13 47.09 26.25
C ILE A 401 17.44 48.44 26.50
N ARG A 402 16.27 48.70 25.90
CA ARG A 402 15.51 49.94 26.16
C ARG A 402 15.10 50.07 27.65
N ALA A 403 14.77 48.97 28.31
CA ALA A 403 14.42 48.92 29.74
C ALA A 403 15.58 49.30 30.69
N THR A 404 16.82 49.36 30.19
CA THR A 404 17.96 49.91 30.95
C THR A 404 17.94 51.44 31.06
N GLY A 405 17.02 52.10 30.36
CA GLY A 405 16.95 53.55 30.27
C GLY A 405 17.89 54.16 29.22
N LEU A 406 18.61 53.34 28.44
CA LEU A 406 19.44 53.78 27.33
C LEU A 406 18.54 54.29 26.18
N LYS A 407 18.40 55.61 26.10
CA LYS A 407 17.67 56.30 25.02
C LYS A 407 18.53 56.41 23.76
N ASP A 408 17.88 56.57 22.61
CA ASP A 408 18.51 56.87 21.32
C ASP A 408 19.49 55.81 20.78
N ILE A 409 19.35 54.54 21.20
CA ILE A 409 20.11 53.45 20.60
C ILE A 409 19.61 53.12 19.20
N THR A 410 20.52 53.03 18.23
CA THR A 410 20.23 52.68 16.83
C THR A 410 20.27 51.17 16.60
N LEU A 411 19.62 50.69 15.52
CA LEU A 411 19.69 49.28 15.12
C LEU A 411 21.12 48.80 14.87
N ARG A 412 21.98 49.65 14.30
CA ARG A 412 23.39 49.34 14.10
C ARG A 412 24.13 49.11 15.42
N GLN A 413 23.86 49.93 16.42
CA GLN A 413 24.46 49.77 17.75
C GLN A 413 23.93 48.54 18.47
N LEU A 414 22.66 48.18 18.30
CA LEU A 414 22.09 46.93 18.83
C LEU A 414 22.76 45.70 18.19
N ILE A 415 23.06 45.76 16.88
CA ILE A 415 23.85 44.74 16.19
C ILE A 415 25.27 44.67 16.79
N GLU A 416 25.96 45.80 16.92
CA GLU A 416 27.29 45.86 17.55
C GLU A 416 27.26 45.32 18.99
N PHE A 417 26.21 45.61 19.76
CA PHE A 417 26.05 45.06 21.10
C PHE A 417 25.98 43.53 21.06
N ARG A 418 25.19 42.92 20.15
CA ARG A 418 25.15 41.46 20.02
C ARG A 418 26.48 40.87 19.57
N ILE A 419 27.18 41.52 18.64
CA ILE A 419 28.53 41.11 18.20
C ILE A 419 29.49 41.07 19.39
N HIS A 420 29.42 42.05 20.29
CA HIS A 420 30.26 42.14 21.48
C HIS A 420 29.66 41.50 22.75
N ARG A 421 28.56 40.74 22.62
CA ARG A 421 27.86 40.08 23.74
C ARG A 421 27.51 41.06 24.88
N VAL A 422 26.99 42.22 24.52
CA VAL A 422 26.41 43.20 25.44
C VAL A 422 24.93 42.91 25.60
N ASP A 423 24.51 42.61 26.82
CA ASP A 423 23.12 42.44 27.24
C ASP A 423 22.69 43.56 28.20
N ALA A 424 21.41 43.53 28.62
CA ALA A 424 20.88 44.54 29.52
C ALA A 424 21.59 44.57 30.88
N ASP A 425 22.08 43.43 31.37
CA ASP A 425 22.80 43.35 32.63
C ASP A 425 24.17 44.00 32.54
N TYR A 426 24.91 43.78 31.45
CA TYR A 426 26.17 44.47 31.20
C TYR A 426 25.96 45.99 31.06
N VAL A 427 24.91 46.44 30.39
CA VAL A 427 24.56 47.86 30.31
C VAL A 427 24.32 48.45 31.71
N ARG A 428 23.51 47.79 32.55
CA ARG A 428 23.25 48.23 33.94
C ARG A 428 24.50 48.22 34.78
N TYR A 429 25.36 47.22 34.60
CA TYR A 429 26.65 47.13 35.29
C TYR A 429 27.52 48.36 34.98
N ILE A 430 27.68 48.72 33.70
CA ILE A 430 28.46 49.90 33.31
C ILE A 430 27.84 51.19 33.83
N GLN A 431 26.52 51.35 33.75
CA GLN A 431 25.82 52.53 34.30
C GLN A 431 26.10 52.70 35.81
N ARG A 432 26.10 51.60 36.58
CA ARG A 432 26.46 51.62 38.01
C ARG A 432 27.94 51.89 38.24
N ALA A 433 28.82 51.18 37.54
CA ALA A 433 30.28 51.28 37.71
C ALA A 433 30.82 52.67 37.35
N ARG A 434 30.16 53.37 36.41
CA ARG A 434 30.52 54.72 36.00
C ARG A 434 29.71 55.82 36.68
N ASN A 435 28.73 55.46 37.51
CA ASN A 435 27.75 56.38 38.09
C ASN A 435 27.11 57.32 37.03
N ASP A 436 26.85 56.79 35.84
CA ASP A 436 26.33 57.53 34.68
C ASP A 436 25.20 56.73 34.02
N LYS A 437 23.95 57.13 34.29
CA LYS A 437 22.76 56.49 33.70
C LYS A 437 22.59 56.78 32.20
N ASN A 438 23.26 57.81 31.68
CA ASN A 438 23.16 58.27 30.29
C ASN A 438 24.40 57.91 29.46
N VAL A 439 25.19 56.93 29.90
CA VAL A 439 26.37 56.47 29.17
C VAL A 439 25.98 56.03 27.75
N SER A 440 26.57 56.68 26.73
CA SER A 440 26.24 56.41 25.33
C SER A 440 26.56 54.96 24.93
N ALA A 441 25.76 54.38 24.02
CA ALA A 441 26.01 53.04 23.45
C ALA A 441 27.46 52.83 22.96
N LYS A 442 28.03 53.84 22.28
CA LYS A 442 29.43 53.81 21.80
C LYS A 442 30.47 53.72 22.92
N LYS A 443 30.19 54.27 24.11
CA LYS A 443 31.06 54.13 25.29
C LYS A 443 30.92 52.73 25.89
N ILE A 444 29.70 52.20 25.99
CA ILE A 444 29.44 50.84 26.50
C ILE A 444 30.18 49.80 25.64
N ILE A 445 30.10 49.91 24.31
CA ILE A 445 30.84 49.04 23.39
C ILE A 445 32.36 49.15 23.62
N ARG A 446 32.88 50.38 23.74
CA ARG A 446 34.32 50.59 23.99
C ARG A 446 34.77 49.97 25.30
N PHE A 447 33.97 50.05 26.37
CA PHE A 447 34.29 49.36 27.62
C PHE A 447 34.26 47.85 27.44
N LYS A 448 33.25 47.30 26.76
CA LYS A 448 33.17 45.85 26.51
C LYS A 448 34.38 45.34 25.73
N ILE A 449 34.83 46.08 24.71
CA ILE A 449 36.00 45.71 23.91
C ILE A 449 37.29 45.80 24.74
N ALA A 450 37.42 46.78 25.63
CA ALA A 450 38.59 46.94 26.49
C ALA A 450 38.64 45.99 27.69
N ASP A 451 37.52 45.34 28.02
CA ASP A 451 37.44 44.27 29.04
C ASP A 451 37.91 42.90 28.49
N PHE A 452 38.19 42.80 27.18
CA PHE A 452 38.89 41.70 26.52
C PHE A 452 40.35 42.10 26.26
#